data_AF-A0A3B8QEY6-F1
#
_entry.id   AF-A0A3B8QEY6-F1
#
_cell.length_a   1.000
_cell.length_b   1.000
_cell.length_c   1.000
_cell.angle_alpha   90.00
_cell.angle_beta   90.00
_cell.angle_gamma   90.00
#
_symmetry.space_group_name_H-M   'P 1'
#
loop_
_entity.id
_entity.type
_entity.pdbx_description
1 polymer ?
#
loop_
_entity_poly.entity_id
_entity_poly.type
_entity_poly.pdbx_seq_one_letter_code
_entity_poly.pdbx_strand_id
1 'polypeptide(L)' 'MEKGTLAPERSRRLQNLPAYPLAGVPEARVRLEASGVDVIDLGAGDADLDPPPEAVRRLAEAGSQRSMSR' A
#
# COMPACT_ATOMS: atom_id res chain seq x y z
N MET A 1 -5.39 38.25 3.78
CA MET A 1 -4.20 37.50 3.34
C MET A 1 -4.26 36.15 4.00
N GLU A 2 -4.56 35.13 3.20
CA GLU A 2 -4.89 33.78 3.62
C GLU A 2 -3.63 33.06 4.13
N LYS A 3 -3.63 32.61 5.38
CA LYS A 3 -2.55 31.79 5.93
C LYS A 3 -2.64 30.39 5.32
N GLY A 4 -1.99 30.18 4.17
CA GLY A 4 -1.72 28.85 3.65
C GLY A 4 -0.93 28.07 4.71
N THR A 5 -1.49 26.96 5.19
CA THR A 5 -0.85 26.05 6.13
C THR A 5 0.48 25.57 5.54
N LEU A 6 1.59 26.17 5.99
CA LEU A 6 2.93 25.71 5.65
C LEU A 6 3.18 24.43 6.43
N ALA A 7 3.05 23.28 5.76
CA ALA A 7 3.50 22.01 6.31
C ALA A 7 4.98 22.14 6.72
N PRO A 8 5.39 21.55 7.86
CA PRO A 8 6.78 21.59 8.29
C PRO A 8 7.69 20.97 7.24
N GLU A 9 8.92 21.47 7.17
CA GLU A 9 9.91 20.94 6.23
C GLU A 9 10.18 19.45 6.51
N ARG A 10 10.28 18.67 5.45
CA ARG A 10 10.59 17.24 5.53
C ARG A 10 12.01 17.04 6.04
N SER A 11 12.24 16.02 6.88
CA SER A 11 13.58 15.70 7.35
C SER A 11 14.55 15.38 6.20
N ARG A 12 15.83 15.71 6.39
CA ARG A 12 16.90 15.39 5.42
C ARG A 12 16.94 13.90 5.04
N ARG A 13 16.62 12.99 5.98
CA ARG A 13 16.56 11.55 5.70
C ARG A 13 15.48 11.19 4.70
N LEU A 14 14.29 11.80 4.82
CA LEU A 14 13.19 11.59 3.88
C LEU A 14 13.51 12.18 2.50
N GLN A 15 14.13 13.37 2.46
CA GLN A 15 14.54 14.01 1.21
C GLN A 15 15.60 13.19 0.44
N ASN A 16 16.42 12.41 1.15
CA ASN A 16 17.49 11.60 0.58
C ASN A 16 17.07 10.16 0.25
N LEU A 17 15.81 9.78 0.45
CA LEU A 17 15.35 8.45 0.03
C LEU A 17 15.35 8.38 -1.51
N PRO A 18 15.97 7.35 -2.10
CA PRO A 18 15.93 7.17 -3.54
C PRO A 18 14.50 6.83 -3.99
N ALA A 19 14.16 7.20 -5.23
CA ALA A 19 12.92 6.75 -5.85
C ALA A 19 12.92 5.22 -5.98
N TYR A 20 11.76 4.60 -5.75
CA TYR A 20 11.59 3.17 -6.00
C TYR A 20 11.42 2.93 -7.52
N PRO A 21 12.35 2.24 -8.21
CA PRO A 21 12.34 2.16 -9.67
C PRO A 21 11.10 1.49 -10.26
N LEU A 22 10.47 0.58 -9.52
CA LEU A 22 9.31 -0.19 -9.96
C LEU A 22 7.98 0.42 -9.48
N ALA A 23 8.01 1.63 -8.91
CA ALA A 23 6.81 2.27 -8.37
C ALA A 23 5.68 2.43 -9.38
N GLY A 24 5.99 2.54 -10.68
CA GLY A 24 5.01 2.73 -11.76
C GLY A 24 4.52 1.44 -12.45
N VAL A 25 5.03 0.27 -12.05
CA VAL A 25 4.67 -1.02 -12.67
C VAL A 25 3.20 -1.40 -12.39
N PRO A 26 2.67 -1.26 -11.15
CA PRO A 26 1.26 -1.56 -10.88
C PRO A 26 0.29 -0.73 -11.74
N GLU A 27 0.56 0.57 -11.90
CA GLU A 27 -0.30 1.43 -12.73
C GLU A 27 -0.19 1.08 -14.21
N ALA A 28 0.99 0.66 -14.68
CA ALA A 28 1.18 0.22 -16.06
C ALA A 28 0.40 -1.07 -16.35
N ARG A 29 0.46 -2.04 -15.43
CA ARG A 29 -0.32 -3.29 -15.47
C ARG A 29 -1.81 -2.99 -15.60
N VAL A 30 -2.37 -2.19 -14.69
CA VAL A 30 -3.80 -1.83 -14.68
C VAL A 30 -4.21 -1.16 -15.99
N ARG A 31 -3.39 -0.26 -16.56
CA ARG A 31 -3.69 0.38 -17.86
C ARG A 31 -3.71 -0.62 -19.01
N LEU A 32 -2.78 -1.57 -19.03
CA LEU A 32 -2.69 -2.58 -20.08
C LEU A 32 -3.89 -3.54 -20.02
N GLU A 33 -4.24 -4.02 -18.84
CA GLU A 33 -5.43 -4.86 -18.63
C GLU A 33 -6.71 -4.14 -19.06
N ALA A 34 -6.87 -2.86 -18.69
CA ALA A 34 -8.01 -2.04 -19.10
C ALA A 34 -8.10 -1.84 -20.63
N SER A 35 -6.98 -1.95 -21.34
CA SER A 35 -6.93 -1.91 -22.81
C SER A 35 -7.17 -3.27 -23.48
N GLY A 36 -7.48 -4.31 -22.70
CA GLY A 36 -7.74 -5.66 -23.20
C GLY A 36 -6.49 -6.50 -23.44
N VAL A 37 -5.34 -6.09 -22.92
CA VAL A 37 -4.10 -6.88 -22.98
C VAL A 37 -4.14 -7.96 -21.89
N ASP A 38 -3.87 -9.20 -22.27
CA ASP A 38 -3.67 -10.31 -21.34
C ASP A 38 -2.29 -10.20 -20.69
N VAL A 39 -2.25 -9.77 -19.42
CA VAL A 39 -1.02 -9.50 -18.68
C VAL A 39 -0.71 -10.66 -17.74
N ILE A 40 0.45 -11.28 -17.93
CA ILE A 40 1.01 -12.24 -16.97
C ILE A 40 1.85 -11.45 -15.95
N ASP A 41 1.31 -11.28 -14.75
CA ASP A 41 2.00 -10.62 -13.66
C ASP A 41 2.87 -11.59 -12.87
N LEU A 42 4.19 -11.38 -12.91
CA LEU A 42 5.19 -12.10 -12.11
C LEU A 42 5.93 -11.14 -11.15
N GLY A 43 5.43 -9.91 -11.02
CA GLY A 43 6.09 -8.79 -10.37
C GLY A 43 5.66 -8.52 -8.92
N ALA A 44 4.64 -9.21 -8.42
CA ALA A 44 4.15 -9.02 -7.07
C ALA A 44 4.90 -9.96 -6.11
N GLY A 45 5.69 -9.38 -5.20
CA GLY A 45 6.08 -10.10 -3.97
C GLY A 45 4.90 -10.34 -3.02
N ASP A 46 3.72 -9.81 -3.36
CA ASP A 46 2.47 -10.03 -2.65
C ASP A 46 1.83 -11.35 -3.08
N ALA A 47 1.16 -12.01 -2.14
CA ALA A 47 0.45 -13.24 -2.40
C ALA A 47 -0.97 -12.93 -2.92
N ASP A 48 -1.32 -13.50 -4.08
CA ASP A 48 -2.68 -13.46 -4.63
C ASP A 48 -3.67 -14.36 -3.87
N LEU A 49 -3.19 -15.06 -2.84
CA LEU A 49 -3.98 -15.99 -2.05
C LEU A 49 -4.69 -15.26 -0.92
N ASP A 50 -5.89 -15.74 -0.59
CA ASP A 50 -6.57 -15.31 0.62
C ASP A 50 -5.68 -15.54 1.85
N PRO A 51 -5.71 -14.62 2.83
CA PRO A 51 -5.04 -14.86 4.10
C PRO A 51 -5.62 -16.12 4.77
N PRO A 52 -4.81 -16.89 5.52
CA PRO A 52 -5.30 -18.07 6.23
C PRO A 52 -6.53 -17.74 7.10
N PRO A 53 -7.63 -18.53 7.03
CA PRO A 53 -8.87 -18.21 7.74
C PRO A 53 -8.70 -17.99 9.25
N GLU A 54 -7.77 -18.74 9.85
CA GLU A 54 -7.43 -18.60 11.27
C GLU A 54 -6.80 -17.24 11.58
N ALA A 55 -5.95 -16.70 10.71
CA ALA A 55 -5.36 -15.38 10.90
C ALA A 55 -6.44 -14.29 10.87
N VAL A 56 -7.39 -14.38 9.93
CA VAL A 56 -8.54 -13.47 9.84
C VAL A 56 -9.41 -13.55 11.09
N ARG A 57 -9.75 -14.78 11.53
CA ARG A 57 -10.57 -15.01 12.73
C ARG A 57 -9.93 -14.40 13.98
N ARG A 58 -8.63 -14.66 14.20
CA ARG A 58 -7.90 -14.14 15.36
C ARG A 58 -7.78 -12.63 15.34
N LEU A 59 -7.55 -12.03 14.18
CA LEU A 59 -7.52 -10.58 14.02
C LEU A 59 -8.87 -9.95 14.37
N ALA A 60 -9.97 -10.54 13.89
CA ALA A 60 -11.33 -10.08 14.19
C ALA A 60 -11.65 -10.19 15.69
N GLU A 61 -11.30 -11.32 16.32
CA GLU A 61 -11.46 -11.51 17.76
C GLU A 61 -10.68 -10.46 18.56
N ALA A 62 -9.41 -10.24 18.22
CA ALA A 62 -8.58 -9.24 18.89
C ALA A 62 -9.14 -7.82 18.70
N GLY A 63 -9.57 -7.46 17.49
CA GLY A 63 -10.16 -6.16 17.19
C GLY A 63 -11.47 -5.87 17.94
N SER A 64 -12.21 -6.92 18.31
CA SER A 64 -13.43 -6.79 19.12
C SER A 64 -13.17 -6.55 20.61
N GLN A 65 -11.94 -6.77 21.09
CA GLN A 65 -11.59 -6.61 22.50
C GLN A 65 -11.31 -5.14 22.81
N ARG A 66 -12.06 -4.59 23.76
CA ARG A 66 -11.89 -3.20 24.22
C ARG A 66 -10.47 -2.88 24.72
N SER A 67 -9.77 -3.88 25.26
CA SER A 67 -8.38 -3.76 25.72
C SER A 67 -7.39 -3.44 24.60
N MET A 68 -7.69 -3.82 23.35
CA MET A 68 -6.86 -3.60 22.17
C MET A 68 -7.13 -2.25 21.48
N SER A 69 -8.09 -1.46 21.98
CA SER A 69 -8.51 -0.18 21.39
C SER A 69 -7.89 1.02 22.11
N ARG A 70 -6.68 0.87 22.66
CA ARG A 70 -5.97 1.91 23.42
C ARG A 70 -4.71 2.37 22.73
#